data_AF-A0A2R7Y933-F1
#
_entry.id   AF-A0A2R7Y933-F1
#
_cell.length_a   1.000
_cell.length_b   1.000
_cell.length_c   1.000
_cell.angle_alpha   90.00
_cell.angle_beta   90.00
_cell.angle_gamma   90.00
#
_symmetry.space_group_name_H-M   'P 1'
#
loop_
_entity.id
_entity.type
_entity.pdbx_description
1 polymer ?
#
loop_
_entity_poly.entity_id
_entity_poly.type
_entity_poly.pdbx_seq_one_letter_code
_entity_poly.pdbx_strand_id
1 'polypeptide(L)' 'MLYALIISKAVLIEPDRNHIEQCKPFIPEGEYADLYHAATCLKANAILITNDKDFNRIAKTDIIKVWSVTRAVRELLKEE' A
#
# COMPACT_ATOMS: atom_id res chain seq x y z
N MET A 1 13.05 2.31 -21.52
CA MET A 1 13.07 3.75 -21.15
C MET A 1 12.14 4.06 -19.98
N LEU A 2 10.84 3.68 -20.02
CA LEU A 2 9.87 3.95 -18.94
C LEU A 2 10.26 3.34 -17.57
N TYR A 3 10.67 2.07 -17.53
CA TYR A 3 11.07 1.40 -16.29
C TYR A 3 12.19 2.15 -15.54
N ALA A 4 13.24 2.57 -16.25
CA ALA A 4 14.35 3.32 -15.67
C ALA A 4 13.90 4.67 -15.09
N LEU A 5 12.95 5.35 -15.74
CA LEU A 5 12.39 6.61 -15.24
C LEU A 5 11.58 6.40 -13.96
N ILE A 6 10.74 5.36 -13.90
CA ILE A 6 9.96 5.02 -12.71
C ILE A 6 10.89 4.72 -11.53
N ILE A 7 11.89 3.85 -11.73
CA ILE A 7 12.85 3.50 -10.66
C ILE A 7 13.72 4.69 -10.25
N SER A 8 13.95 5.68 -11.12
CA SER A 8 14.64 6.93 -10.72
C SER A 8 13.83 7.82 -9.76
N LYS A 9 12.51 7.59 -9.64
CA LYS A 9 11.59 8.37 -8.82
C LYS A 9 10.94 7.56 -7.69
N ALA A 10 11.18 6.25 -7.63
CA ALA A 10 10.58 5.35 -6.67
C ALA A 10 11.65 4.55 -5.94
N VAL A 11 11.35 4.14 -4.71
CA VAL A 11 12.19 3.22 -3.95
C VAL A 11 11.54 1.84 -4.03
N LEU A 12 12.30 0.83 -4.46
CA LEU A 12 11.83 -0.56 -4.47
C LEU A 12 12.03 -1.15 -3.07
N ILE A 13 10.92 -1.56 -2.44
CA ILE A 13 10.90 -2.19 -1.12
C ILE A 13 10.29 -3.58 -1.27
N GLU A 14 11.01 -4.60 -0.80
CA GLU A 14 10.51 -5.98 -0.77
C GLU A 14 10.12 -6.35 0.67
N PRO A 15 8.86 -6.73 0.95
CA PRO A 15 8.43 -7.17 2.27
C PRO A 15 9.08 -8.52 2.63
N ASP A 16 9.34 -8.75 3.91
CA ASP A 16 9.73 -10.09 4.36
C ASP A 16 8.50 -10.92 4.75
N ARG A 17 8.73 -12.20 5.05
CA ARG A 17 7.67 -13.15 5.41
C ARG A 17 6.82 -12.67 6.61
N ASN A 18 7.42 -12.02 7.60
CA ASN A 18 6.68 -11.56 8.77
C ASN A 18 5.70 -10.43 8.41
N HIS A 19 6.06 -9.56 7.47
CA HIS A 19 5.13 -8.54 6.95
C HIS A 19 3.97 -9.18 6.18
N ILE A 20 4.26 -10.19 5.36
CA ILE A 20 3.24 -10.91 4.58
C ILE A 20 2.23 -11.61 5.50
N GLU A 21 2.71 -12.38 6.49
CA GLU A 21 1.82 -13.13 7.39
C GLU A 21 0.93 -12.21 8.24
N GLN A 22 1.39 -11.00 8.58
CA GLN A 22 0.56 -10.01 9.29
C GLN A 22 -0.57 -9.46 8.42
N CYS A 23 -0.35 -9.26 7.13
CA CYS A 23 -1.37 -8.72 6.22
C CYS A 23 -2.34 -9.79 5.70
N LYS A 24 -1.88 -11.05 5.60
CA LYS A 24 -2.61 -12.18 4.99
C LYS A 24 -4.06 -12.37 5.47
N PRO A 25 -4.41 -12.25 6.78
CA PRO A 25 -5.78 -12.48 7.25
C PRO A 25 -6.81 -11.47 6.72
N PHE A 26 -6.36 -10.34 6.20
CA PHE A 26 -7.21 -9.21 5.79
C PHE A 26 -7.39 -9.08 4.29
N ILE A 27 -6.56 -9.76 3.50
CA ILE A 27 -6.60 -9.73 2.04
C ILE A 27 -7.35 -10.98 1.54
N PRO A 28 -8.17 -10.87 0.48
CA PRO A 28 -8.83 -12.03 -0.12
C PRO A 28 -7.84 -13.12 -0.54
N GLU A 29 -8.27 -14.38 -0.45
CA GLU A 29 -7.44 -15.51 -0.86
C GLU A 29 -7.20 -15.48 -2.38
N GLY A 30 -5.96 -15.70 -2.81
CA GLY A 30 -5.56 -15.63 -4.22
C GLY A 30 -5.10 -14.24 -4.69
N GLU A 31 -5.38 -13.17 -3.93
CA GLU A 31 -4.96 -11.81 -4.25
C GLU A 31 -3.52 -11.53 -3.78
N TYR A 32 -2.56 -12.24 -4.37
CA TYR A 32 -1.15 -12.17 -3.97
C TYR A 32 -0.54 -10.79 -4.21
N ALA A 33 -0.93 -10.09 -5.28
CA ALA A 33 -0.41 -8.76 -5.56
C ALA A 33 -0.81 -7.77 -4.46
N ASP A 34 -2.08 -7.78 -4.06
CA ASP A 34 -2.60 -6.93 -2.99
C ASP A 34 -1.98 -7.24 -1.64
N LEU A 35 -1.77 -8.53 -1.35
CA LEU A 35 -1.04 -8.96 -0.17
C LEU A 35 0.38 -8.38 -0.14
N TYR A 36 1.10 -8.43 -1.26
CA TYR A 36 2.43 -7.85 -1.36
C TYR A 36 2.40 -6.33 -1.26
N HIS A 37 1.41 -5.64 -1.83
CA HIS A 37 1.26 -4.19 -1.69
C HIS A 37 1.03 -3.78 -0.23
N ALA A 38 0.12 -4.45 0.48
CA ALA A 38 -0.13 -4.20 1.90
C ALA A 38 1.12 -4.47 2.76
N ALA A 39 1.78 -5.60 2.55
CA ALA A 39 2.98 -5.98 3.28
C ALA A 39 4.15 -5.02 3.02
N THR A 40 4.28 -4.53 1.78
CA THR A 40 5.29 -3.51 1.42
C THR A 40 5.04 -2.22 2.16
N CYS A 41 3.78 -1.76 2.23
CA CYS A 41 3.42 -0.56 3.00
C CYS A 41 3.68 -0.74 4.49
N LEU A 42 3.41 -1.93 5.05
CA LEU A 42 3.74 -2.24 6.44
C LEU A 42 5.25 -2.13 6.70
N LYS A 43 6.08 -2.75 5.83
CA LYS A 43 7.54 -2.69 5.96
C LYS A 43 8.09 -1.27 5.83
N ALA A 44 7.56 -0.51 4.90
CA ALA A 44 7.99 0.86 4.64
C ALA A 44 7.40 1.88 5.63
N ASN A 45 6.50 1.46 6.54
CA ASN A 45 5.67 2.35 7.35
C ASN A 45 4.98 3.43 6.50
N ALA A 46 4.48 3.03 5.33
CA ALA A 46 3.89 3.90 4.32
C ALA A 46 2.36 3.88 4.36
N ILE A 47 1.75 4.92 3.79
CA ILE A 47 0.31 4.98 3.57
C ILE A 47 0.01 4.36 2.21
N LEU A 48 -0.86 3.35 2.17
CA LEU A 48 -1.36 2.80 0.92
C LEU A 48 -2.43 3.74 0.35
N ILE A 49 -2.20 4.28 -0.84
CA ILE A 49 -3.16 5.13 -1.54
C ILE A 49 -3.86 4.28 -2.61
N THR A 50 -5.13 3.96 -2.39
CA THR A 50 -5.93 3.15 -3.33
C THR A 50 -7.43 3.41 -3.16
N ASN A 51 -8.21 3.22 -4.21
CA ASN A 51 -9.67 3.18 -4.16
C ASN A 51 -10.22 1.75 -4.24
N ASP A 52 -9.33 0.75 -4.27
CA ASP A 52 -9.71 -0.64 -4.35
C ASP A 52 -10.35 -1.13 -3.04
N LYS A 53 -11.46 -1.85 -3.18
CA LYS A 53 -12.28 -2.31 -2.06
C LYS A 53 -11.67 -3.54 -1.38
N ASP A 54 -10.73 -4.24 -2.01
CA ASP A 54 -10.09 -5.42 -1.43
C ASP A 54 -9.24 -5.09 -0.19
N PHE A 55 -8.83 -3.82 -0.05
CA PHE A 55 -8.15 -3.31 1.14
C PHE A 55 -9.09 -2.80 2.25
N ASN A 56 -10.41 -2.84 2.07
CA ASN A 56 -11.36 -2.31 3.06
C ASN A 56 -11.26 -3.02 4.42
N ARG A 57 -10.90 -4.30 4.44
CA ARG A 57 -10.74 -5.06 5.69
C ARG A 57 -9.50 -4.61 6.46
N ILE A 58 -8.35 -4.49 5.79
CA ILE A 58 -7.11 -4.06 6.45
C ILE A 58 -7.13 -2.56 6.82
N ALA A 59 -7.85 -1.74 6.05
CA ALA A 59 -8.04 -0.31 6.34
C ALA A 59 -8.78 -0.03 7.66
N LYS A 60 -9.53 -1.00 8.18
CA LYS A 60 -10.22 -0.93 9.49
C LYS A 60 -9.34 -1.38 10.66
N THR A 61 -8.10 -1.77 10.39
CA THR A 61 -7.11 -2.18 11.38
C THR A 61 -6.06 -1.09 11.57
N ASP A 62 -5.20 -1.24 12.57
CA ASP A 62 -4.04 -0.38 12.78
C ASP A 62 -2.75 -0.91 12.15
N ILE A 63 -2.83 -1.96 11.31
CA ILE A 63 -1.65 -2.59 10.69
C ILE A 63 -1.04 -1.64 9.65
N ILE A 64 -1.85 -1.12 8.72
CA ILE A 64 -1.43 -0.10 7.75
C ILE A 64 -2.47 1.00 7.65
N LYS A 65 -2.02 2.19 7.26
CA LYS A 65 -2.91 3.29 6.90
C LYS A 65 -3.29 3.18 5.43
N VAL A 66 -4.59 3.24 5.14
CA VAL A 66 -5.12 3.23 3.77
C VAL A 66 -5.90 4.52 3.52
N TRP A 67 -5.53 5.24 2.46
CA TRP A 67 -6.19 6.46 2.01
C TRP A 67 -6.80 6.27 0.63
N SER A 68 -7.99 6.85 0.41
CA SER A 68 -8.50 7.02 -0.95
C SER A 68 -7.64 8.01 -1.73
N VAL A 69 -7.63 7.90 -3.05
CA VAL A 69 -6.91 8.84 -3.93
C VAL A 69 -7.40 10.27 -3.70
N THR A 70 -8.71 10.46 -3.57
CA THR A 70 -9.32 11.78 -3.28
C THR A 70 -8.81 12.36 -1.96
N ARG A 71 -8.67 11.53 -0.91
CA ARG A 71 -8.09 11.99 0.35
C ARG A 71 -6.63 12.36 0.19
N ALA A 72 -5.85 11.51 -0.48
CA ALA A 72 -4.43 11.77 -0.70
C ALA A 72 -4.20 13.09 -1.44
N VAL A 73 -4.94 13.34 -2.54
CA VAL A 73 -4.86 14.62 -3.27
C VAL A 73 -5.20 15.79 -2.33
N ARG A 74 -6.31 15.71 -1.59
CA ARG A 74 -6.73 16.79 -0.68
C ARG A 74 -5.74 17.06 0.45
N GLU A 75 -5.04 16.06 0.96
CA GLU A 75 -4.11 16.22 2.08
C GLU A 75 -2.68 16.57 1.64
N LEU A 76 -2.23 16.05 0.49
CA LEU A 76 -0.84 16.19 0.03
C LEU A 76 -0.65 17.33 -0.96
N LEU A 77 -1.68 17.71 -1.70
CA LEU A 77 -1.63 18.76 -2.73
C LEU A 77 -2.44 19.98 -2.34
N LYS A 78 -2.58 20.27 -1.03
CA LYS A 78 -3.14 21.58 -0.62
C LYS A 78 -2.26 22.66 -1.23
N GLU A 79 -2.84 23.45 -2.13
CA GLU A 79 -2.25 24.71 -2.55
C GLU A 79 -2.19 25.62 -1.31
N GLU A 80 -0.99 26.09 -0.98
CA GLU A 80 -0.79 27.25 -0.09
C GLU A 80 -1.35 28.51 -0.76
#